data_AF-A0A661G265-F1
#
_entry.id   AF-A0A661G265-F1
#
_cell.length_a   1.000
_cell.length_b   1.000
_cell.length_c   1.000
_cell.angle_alpha   90.00
_cell.angle_beta   90.00
_cell.angle_gamma   90.00
#
_symmetry.space_group_name_H-M   'P 1'
#
loop_
_entity.id
_entity.type
_entity.pdbx_description
1 polymer ?
#
loop_
_entity_poly.entity_id
_entity_poly.type
_entity_poly.pdbx_seq_one_letter_code
_entity_poly.pdbx_strand_id
1 'polypeptide(L)'
;MDGVESYITVTVVIIGAVGVMIIIRNSLHAVVSNRRMYRMMLTCGIDKTTARNPNEHLDIDMQDVRRRCRRCPATETCDRWLNGETVPGNDFCPNATRFMAAAKASQCRVTYDPARRPGRRLDS
;
A
#
# COMPACT_ATOMS: atom_id res chain seq x y z
N MET A 1 -5.17 -44.45 -31.27
CA MET A 1 -5.39 -42.99 -31.24
C MET A 1 -5.29 -42.45 -29.81
N ASP A 2 -4.67 -43.21 -28.91
CA ASP A 2 -4.81 -43.06 -27.46
C ASP A 2 -3.72 -42.14 -26.86
N GLY A 3 -2.59 -41.99 -27.56
CA GLY A 3 -1.49 -41.13 -27.13
C GLY A 3 -1.81 -39.62 -27.23
N VAL A 4 -2.63 -39.21 -28.22
CA VAL A 4 -2.97 -37.80 -28.43
C VAL A 4 -4.01 -37.32 -27.42
N GLU A 5 -5.04 -38.12 -27.13
CA GLU A 5 -6.04 -37.78 -26.10
C GLU A 5 -5.43 -37.76 -24.68
N SER A 6 -4.52 -38.69 -24.39
CA SER A 6 -3.78 -38.71 -23.12
C SER A 6 -2.89 -37.47 -22.98
N TYR A 7 -2.17 -37.08 -24.03
CA TYR A 7 -1.33 -35.88 -24.02
C TYR A 7 -2.14 -34.58 -23.86
N ILE A 8 -3.28 -34.47 -24.54
CA ILE A 8 -4.18 -33.31 -24.42
C ILE A 8 -4.70 -33.19 -22.98
N THR A 9 -5.16 -34.29 -22.40
CA THR A 9 -5.70 -34.29 -21.03
C THR A 9 -4.66 -33.87 -20.00
N VAL A 10 -3.44 -34.42 -20.07
CA VAL A 10 -2.34 -34.04 -19.17
C VAL A 10 -1.97 -32.56 -19.33
N THR A 11 -1.91 -32.07 -20.57
CA THR A 11 -1.56 -30.66 -20.85
C THR A 11 -2.60 -29.70 -20.26
N VAL A 12 -3.90 -29.99 -20.43
CA VAL A 12 -4.99 -29.16 -19.87
C VAL A 12 -4.95 -29.16 -18.35
N VAL A 13 -4.72 -30.31 -17.71
CA VAL A 13 -4.60 -30.41 -16.25
C VAL A 13 -3.41 -29.59 -15.73
N ILE A 14 -2.25 -29.66 -16.39
CA ILE A 14 -1.06 -28.89 -16.01
C ILE A 14 -1.33 -27.38 -16.15
N ILE A 15 -1.88 -26.94 -17.28
CA ILE A 15 -2.21 -25.52 -17.50
C ILE A 15 -3.21 -25.03 -16.45
N GLY A 16 -4.24 -25.83 -16.14
CA GLY A 16 -5.20 -25.53 -15.09
C GLY A 16 -4.53 -25.37 -13.72
N ALA A 17 -3.69 -26.34 -13.32
CA ALA A 17 -2.98 -26.31 -12.05
C ALA A 17 -2.03 -25.11 -11.94
N VAL A 18 -1.27 -24.80 -13.00
CA VAL A 18 -0.37 -23.63 -13.06
C VAL A 18 -1.18 -22.33 -12.97
N GLY A 19 -2.30 -22.24 -13.69
CA GLY A 19 -3.21 -21.09 -13.63
C GLY A 19 -3.73 -20.84 -12.22
N VAL A 20 -4.21 -21.89 -11.55
CA VAL A 20 -4.68 -21.82 -10.15
C VAL A 20 -3.55 -21.36 -9.22
N MET A 21 -2.35 -21.93 -9.34
CA MET A 21 -1.19 -21.53 -8.53
C MET A 21 -0.82 -20.04 -8.71
N ILE A 22 -0.84 -19.53 -9.94
CA ILE A 22 -0.57 -18.10 -10.22
C ILE A 22 -1.64 -17.21 -9.56
N ILE A 23 -2.91 -17.59 -9.65
CA ILE A 23 -4.02 -16.83 -9.05
C ILE A 23 -3.88 -16.79 -7.53
N ILE A 24 -3.61 -17.93 -6.89
CA ILE A 24 -3.42 -18.03 -5.43
C ILE A 24 -2.25 -17.14 -5.00
N ARG A 25 -1.10 -17.26 -5.69
CA ARG A 25 0.08 -16.46 -5.38
C ARG A 25 -0.20 -14.96 -5.50
N ASN A 26 -0.79 -14.51 -6.61
CA ASN A 26 -1.12 -13.11 -6.82
C ASN A 26 -2.09 -12.56 -5.75
N SER A 27 -3.07 -13.38 -5.35
CA SER A 27 -4.03 -13.04 -4.30
C SER A 27 -3.34 -12.92 -2.93
N LEU A 28 -2.47 -13.87 -2.58
CA LEU A 28 -1.71 -13.83 -1.33
C LEU A 28 -0.79 -12.60 -1.27
N HIS A 29 -0.05 -12.32 -2.34
CA HIS A 29 0.79 -11.13 -2.44
C HIS A 29 -0.02 -9.84 -2.30
N ALA A 30 -1.25 -9.80 -2.84
CA ALA A 30 -2.13 -8.64 -2.68
C ALA A 30 -2.58 -8.45 -1.23
N VAL A 31 -2.98 -9.52 -0.53
CA VAL A 31 -3.39 -9.45 0.89
C VAL A 31 -2.24 -9.01 1.79
N VAL A 32 -1.06 -9.62 1.63
CA VAL A 32 0.13 -9.27 2.44
C VAL A 32 0.55 -7.82 2.17
N SER A 33 0.59 -7.40 0.90
CA SER A 33 0.90 -6.02 0.53
C SER A 33 -0.09 -5.02 1.12
N ASN A 34 -1.40 -5.32 1.08
CA ASN A 34 -2.42 -4.45 1.66
C ASN A 34 -2.27 -4.32 3.18
N ARG A 35 -1.98 -5.42 3.88
CA ARG A 35 -1.76 -5.39 5.33
C ARG A 35 -0.53 -4.57 5.71
N ARG A 36 0.58 -4.72 4.99
CA ARG A 36 1.79 -3.90 5.18
C ARG A 36 1.51 -2.43 4.94
N MET A 37 0.84 -2.10 3.83
CA MET A 37 0.46 -0.72 3.52
C MET A 37 -0.44 -0.11 4.60
N TYR A 38 -1.42 -0.86 5.10
CA TYR A 38 -2.28 -0.39 6.18
C TYR A 38 -1.47 -0.04 7.43
N ARG A 39 -0.58 -0.93 7.88
CA ARG A 39 0.33 -0.64 9.01
C ARG A 39 1.22 0.56 8.73
N MET A 40 1.77 0.66 7.52
CA MET A 40 2.60 1.78 7.09
C MET A 40 1.87 3.12 7.16
N MET A 41 0.62 3.18 6.70
CA MET A 41 -0.20 4.40 6.79
C MET A 41 -0.36 4.84 8.24
N LEU A 42 -0.68 3.90 9.14
CA LEU A 42 -0.79 4.19 10.58
C LEU A 42 0.55 4.65 11.18
N THR A 43 1.65 3.97 10.86
CA THR A 43 3.00 4.34 11.32
C THR A 43 3.41 5.74 10.82
N CYS A 44 2.98 6.13 9.62
CA CYS A 44 3.23 7.46 9.06
C CYS A 44 2.27 8.55 9.61
N GLY A 45 1.34 8.21 10.52
CA GLY A 45 0.44 9.16 11.15
C GLY A 45 -0.87 9.42 10.39
N ILE A 46 -1.21 8.59 9.40
CA ILE A 46 -2.54 8.58 8.79
C ILE A 46 -3.50 7.89 9.76
N ASP A 47 -4.66 8.50 10.00
CA ASP A 47 -5.65 7.97 10.92
C ASP A 47 -6.31 6.68 10.37
N LYS A 48 -6.94 5.91 11.28
CA LYS A 48 -7.57 4.63 10.93
C LYS A 48 -8.72 4.75 9.93
N THR A 49 -9.46 5.87 9.93
CA THR A 49 -10.60 6.05 9.03
C THR A 49 -10.13 6.32 7.61
N THR A 50 -9.17 7.23 7.43
CA THR A 50 -8.50 7.49 6.16
C THR A 50 -7.78 6.24 5.64
N ALA A 51 -7.08 5.49 6.51
CA ALA A 51 -6.33 4.30 6.11
C ALA A 51 -7.21 3.11 5.67
N ARG A 52 -8.49 3.05 6.10
CA ARG A 52 -9.45 2.02 5.66
C ARG A 52 -9.93 2.26 4.22
N ASN A 53 -10.18 3.52 3.87
CA ASN A 53 -10.63 3.92 2.54
C ASN A 53 -9.65 4.93 1.90
N PRO A 54 -8.40 4.52 1.65
CA PRO A 54 -7.36 5.45 1.21
C PRO A 54 -7.61 6.00 -0.19
N ASN A 55 -8.34 5.29 -1.06
CA ASN A 55 -8.67 5.77 -2.40
C ASN A 55 -9.62 6.99 -2.38
N GLU A 56 -10.41 7.14 -1.31
CA GLU A 56 -11.42 8.19 -1.19
C GLU A 56 -10.88 9.41 -0.40
N HIS A 57 -9.99 9.14 0.56
CA HIS A 57 -9.56 10.16 1.52
C HIS A 57 -8.11 10.64 1.32
N LEU A 58 -7.26 9.87 0.62
CA LEU A 58 -5.91 10.32 0.28
C LEU A 58 -5.88 10.78 -1.17
N ASP A 59 -5.30 11.96 -1.37
CA ASP A 59 -4.98 12.49 -2.70
C ASP A 59 -3.68 11.85 -3.24
N ILE A 60 -3.65 10.51 -3.26
CA ILE A 60 -2.54 9.70 -3.75
C ILE A 60 -3.13 8.62 -4.66
N ASP A 61 -2.48 8.37 -5.80
CA ASP A 61 -2.77 7.19 -6.60
C ASP A 61 -2.38 5.90 -5.84
N MET A 62 -3.36 5.36 -5.12
CA MET A 62 -3.22 4.14 -4.35
C MET A 62 -3.03 2.90 -5.23
N GLN A 63 -3.40 2.93 -6.51
CA GLN A 63 -3.16 1.82 -7.43
C GLN A 63 -1.67 1.74 -7.78
N ASP A 64 -1.03 2.87 -8.06
CA ASP A 64 0.43 2.96 -8.25
C ASP A 64 1.18 2.54 -6.98
N VAL A 65 0.76 3.04 -5.81
CA VAL A 65 1.35 2.65 -4.50
C VAL A 65 1.28 1.13 -4.28
N ARG A 66 0.12 0.50 -4.51
CA ARG A 66 -0.05 -0.96 -4.40
C ARG A 66 0.82 -1.71 -5.40
N ARG A 67 0.95 -1.21 -6.63
CA ARG A 67 1.78 -1.81 -7.68
C ARG A 67 3.26 -1.79 -7.29
N ARG A 68 3.75 -0.67 -6.75
CA ARG A 68 5.12 -0.54 -6.25
C ARG A 68 5.38 -1.45 -5.06
N CYS A 69 4.46 -1.48 -4.09
CA CYS A 69 4.60 -2.32 -2.90
C CYS A 69 4.71 -3.81 -3.26
N ARG A 70 3.88 -4.30 -4.19
CA ARG A 70 3.91 -5.69 -4.67
C ARG A 70 5.20 -6.08 -5.41
N ARG A 71 5.92 -5.10 -5.98
CA ARG A 71 7.18 -5.32 -6.71
C ARG A 71 8.42 -5.03 -5.87
N CYS A 72 8.26 -4.56 -4.64
CA CYS A 72 9.37 -4.20 -3.78
C CYS A 72 10.14 -5.47 -3.35
N PRO A 73 11.46 -5.54 -3.56
CA PRO A 73 12.27 -6.66 -3.08
C PRO A 73 12.61 -6.54 -1.57
N ALA A 74 12.58 -5.33 -1.00
CA ALA A 74 12.95 -5.05 0.38
C ALA A 74 11.79 -5.27 1.37
N THR A 75 11.03 -6.35 1.22
CA THR A 75 9.86 -6.61 2.05
C THR A 75 10.20 -6.91 3.50
N GLU A 76 11.30 -7.60 3.75
CA GLU A 76 11.75 -7.94 5.10
C GLU A 76 12.17 -6.69 5.87
N THR A 77 12.95 -5.80 5.24
CA THR A 77 13.30 -4.49 5.80
C THR A 77 12.05 -3.67 6.15
N CYS A 78 11.03 -3.71 5.30
CA CYS A 78 9.75 -3.06 5.55
C CYS A 78 9.05 -3.65 6.78
N ASP A 79 8.96 -4.97 6.91
CA ASP A 79 8.34 -5.62 8.06
C ASP A 79 9.07 -5.32 9.37
N ARG A 80 10.41 -5.37 9.36
CA ARG A 80 11.24 -5.01 10.51
C ARG A 80 10.99 -3.57 10.97
N TRP A 81 10.95 -2.64 10.01
CA TRP A 81 10.62 -1.23 10.29
C TRP A 81 9.20 -1.08 10.87
N LEU A 82 8.20 -1.72 10.27
CA LEU A 82 6.81 -1.67 10.75
C LEU A 82 6.60 -2.36 12.11
N ASN A 83 7.51 -3.22 12.52
CA ASN A 83 7.54 -3.82 13.85
C ASN A 83 8.32 -2.99 14.87
N GLY A 84 8.90 -1.86 14.47
CA GLY A 84 9.67 -0.98 15.36
C GLY A 84 11.08 -1.49 15.66
N GLU A 85 11.61 -2.42 14.85
CA GLU A 85 13.01 -2.83 14.97
C GLU A 85 13.95 -1.68 14.55
N THR A 86 15.15 -1.65 15.10
CA THR A 86 16.20 -0.66 14.79
C THR A 86 16.75 -0.87 13.37
N VAL A 87 16.00 -0.38 12.38
CA VAL A 87 16.40 -0.25 10.98
C VAL A 87 16.54 1.23 10.61
N PRO A 88 17.33 1.57 9.58
CA PRO A 88 17.56 2.95 9.17
C PRO A 88 16.25 3.57 8.64
N GLY A 89 15.54 4.30 9.51
CA GLY A 89 14.41 5.16 9.18
C GLY A 89 13.39 4.55 8.23
N ASN A 90 12.77 5.38 7.39
CA ASN A 90 11.85 4.95 6.34
C ASN A 90 12.30 5.37 4.94
N ASP A 91 13.53 5.90 4.81
CA ASP A 91 14.10 6.43 3.57
C ASP A 91 14.21 5.39 2.46
N PHE A 92 14.28 4.10 2.83
CA PHE A 92 14.30 2.98 1.89
C PHE A 92 12.95 2.77 1.16
N CYS A 93 11.85 3.30 1.69
CA CYS A 93 10.49 3.03 1.20
C CYS A 93 9.87 4.27 0.54
N PRO A 94 9.78 4.34 -0.80
CA PRO A 94 9.17 5.49 -1.48
C PRO A 94 7.68 5.66 -1.17
N ASN A 95 6.99 4.57 -0.80
CA ASN A 95 5.60 4.64 -0.37
C ASN A 95 5.46 5.27 1.03
N ALA A 96 6.42 5.04 1.92
CA ALA A 96 6.41 5.65 3.26
C ALA A 96 6.54 7.17 3.15
N THR A 97 7.46 7.66 2.30
CA THR A 97 7.60 9.10 2.01
C THR A 97 6.30 9.72 1.51
N ARG A 98 5.58 9.03 0.60
CA ARG A 98 4.28 9.50 0.09
C ARG A 98 3.22 9.57 1.19
N PHE A 99 3.13 8.55 2.03
CA PHE A 99 2.18 8.55 3.15
C PHE A 99 2.50 9.62 4.18
N MET A 100 3.77 9.87 4.49
CA MET A 100 4.17 10.99 5.34
C MET A 100 3.77 12.34 4.75
N ALA A 101 4.00 12.54 3.45
CA ALA A 101 3.61 13.78 2.78
C ALA A 101 2.09 13.99 2.86
N ALA A 102 1.30 12.94 2.65
CA ALA A 102 -0.15 13.01 2.78
C ALA A 102 -0.63 13.23 4.22
N ALA A 103 0.00 12.59 5.21
CA ALA A 103 -0.29 12.83 6.63
C ALA A 103 0.01 14.28 7.03
N LYS A 104 1.10 14.85 6.52
CA LYS A 104 1.43 16.27 6.75
C LYS A 104 0.39 17.18 6.08
N ALA A 105 -0.01 16.88 4.85
CA ALA A 105 -1.02 17.65 4.13
C ALA A 105 -2.40 17.63 4.82
N SER A 106 -2.81 16.47 5.36
CA SER A 106 -4.08 16.37 6.10
C SER A 106 -4.03 17.16 7.41
N GLN A 107 -2.92 17.12 8.15
CA GLN A 107 -2.72 17.94 9.34
C GLN A 107 -2.76 19.45 9.04
N CYS A 108 -2.15 19.89 7.93
CA CYS A 108 -2.24 21.28 7.47
C CYS A 108 -3.69 21.69 7.12
N ARG A 109 -4.50 20.79 6.54
CA ARG A 109 -5.92 21.07 6.27
C ARG A 109 -6.76 21.16 7.54
N VAL A 110 -6.50 20.31 8.54
CA VAL A 110 -7.20 20.36 9.82
C VAL A 110 -6.87 21.65 10.58
N THR A 111 -5.63 22.13 10.48
CA THR A 111 -5.20 23.39 11.11
C THR A 111 -5.67 24.63 10.34
N TYR A 112 -5.82 24.53 9.02
CA TYR A 112 -6.45 25.56 8.18
C TYR A 112 -7.98 25.48 8.30
N ASP A 113 -8.52 26.17 9.30
CA ASP A 113 -9.95 26.43 9.41
C ASP A 113 -10.27 27.78 8.73
N PRO A 114 -10.96 27.81 7.57
CA PRO A 114 -11.33 29.06 6.91
C PRO A 114 -12.31 29.93 7.73
N ALA A 115 -12.99 29.37 8.74
CA ALA A 115 -13.80 30.11 9.70
C ALA A 115 -12.94 30.80 10.79
N ARG A 116 -11.77 30.24 11.12
CA ARG A 116 -10.72 30.92 11.88
C ARG A 116 -9.80 31.69 10.95
N ARG A 117 -10.30 32.78 10.38
CA ARG A 117 -9.43 33.78 9.77
C ARG A 117 -8.47 34.27 10.85
N PRO A 118 -7.14 34.09 10.74
CA PRO A 118 -6.21 34.78 11.64
C PRO A 118 -6.49 36.27 11.48
N GLY A 119 -6.89 36.90 12.58
CA GLY A 119 -7.41 38.27 12.62
C GLY A 119 -6.48 39.21 11.86
N ARG A 120 -7.09 40.03 11.00
CA ARG A 120 -6.48 41.20 10.40
C ARG A 120 -5.80 41.98 11.53
N ARG A 121 -4.48 42.19 11.43
CA ARG A 121 -3.75 43.11 12.30
C ARG A 121 -4.50 44.45 12.31
N LEU A 122 -5.06 44.83 13.45
CA LEU A 122 -5.48 46.21 13.72
C LEU A 122 -4.20 46.96 14.06
N ASP A 123 -3.44 47.29 13.01
CA ASP A 123 -2.36 48.25 13.14
C ASP A 123 -3.03 49.63 13.24
N SER A 124 -2.72 50.29 14.34
CA SER A 124 -3.33 51.52 14.86
C SER A 124 -2.99 52.76 14.05
#